data_AF-A0A5E4IG10-F1
#
_entry.id   AF-A0A5E4IG10-F1
#
_cell.length_a   1.000
_cell.length_b   1.000
_cell.length_c   1.000
_cell.angle_alpha   90.00
_cell.angle_beta   90.00
_cell.angle_gamma   90.00
#
_symmetry.space_group_name_H-M   'P 1'
#
loop_
_entity.id
_entity.type
_entity.pdbx_description
1 polymer ?
#
loop_
_entity_poly.entity_id
_entity_poly.type
_entity_poly.pdbx_seq_one_letter_code
_entity_poly.pdbx_strand_id
1 'polypeptide(L)' 'MDTESELFEKMAKLDKEILDMIDQDPELAERYAEEMGEQPGEVVYLPRMPTKEEWDLALKRSREE' A
#
# COMPACT_ATOMS: atom_id res chain seq x y z
N MET A 1 5.60 21.08 -2.30
CA MET A 1 5.31 20.35 -1.06
C MET A 1 3.86 19.97 -1.20
N ASP A 2 3.59 18.73 -1.58
CA ASP A 2 2.20 18.24 -1.55
C ASP A 2 1.78 18.28 -0.08
N THR A 3 0.62 18.87 0.18
CA THR A 3 0.08 18.95 1.54
C THR A 3 -0.27 17.54 2.02
N GLU A 4 -0.18 17.30 3.33
CA GLU A 4 -0.54 16.01 3.94
C GLU A 4 -1.94 15.52 3.51
N SER A 5 -2.87 16.46 3.28
CA SER A 5 -4.21 16.21 2.76
C SER A 5 -4.22 15.67 1.32
N GLU A 6 -3.41 16.24 0.42
CA GLU A 6 -3.33 15.78 -0.98
C GLU A 6 -2.70 14.39 -1.07
N LEU A 7 -1.73 14.08 -0.21
CA LEU A 7 -1.16 12.73 -0.11
C LEU A 7 -2.21 11.73 0.36
N PHE A 8 -2.98 12.08 1.41
CA PHE A 8 -4.04 11.23 1.93
C PHE A 8 -5.10 10.92 0.87
N GLU A 9 -5.57 11.93 0.13
CA GLU A 9 -6.55 11.76 -0.95
C GLU A 9 -6.04 10.86 -2.08
N LYS A 10 -4.76 11.01 -2.45
CA LYS A 10 -4.12 10.14 -3.46
C LYS A 10 -4.07 8.68 -2.99
N MET A 11 -3.70 8.44 -1.74
CA MET A 11 -3.64 7.09 -1.17
C MET A 11 -5.04 6.46 -1.09
N ALA A 12 -6.05 7.22 -0.65
CA ALA A 12 -7.43 6.74 -0.60
C ALA A 12 -8.00 6.39 -1.99
N LYS A 13 -7.59 7.12 -3.03
CA LYS A 13 -7.97 6.80 -4.42
C LYS A 13 -7.33 5.51 -4.89
N LEU A 14 -6.06 5.30 -4.59
CA LEU A 14 -5.31 4.08 -4.91
C LEU A 14 -5.93 2.84 -4.24
N ASP A 15 -6.25 2.93 -2.95
CA ASP A 15 -6.91 1.83 -2.22
C ASP A 15 -8.23 1.44 -2.88
N LYS A 16 -9.02 2.44 -3.29
CA LYS A 16 -10.29 2.17 -3.98
C LYS A 16 -10.07 1.49 -5.34
N GLU A 17 -9.07 1.93 -6.10
CA GLU A 17 -8.76 1.31 -7.40
C GLU A 17 -8.30 -0.14 -7.26
N ILE A 18 -7.51 -0.46 -6.22
CA ILE A 18 -7.10 -1.83 -5.90
C ILE A 18 -8.31 -2.70 -5.55
N LEU A 19 -9.23 -2.19 -4.72
CA LEU A 19 -10.46 -2.90 -4.38
C LEU A 19 -11.36 -3.13 -5.61
N ASP A 20 -11.51 -2.11 -6.47
CA ASP A 20 -12.28 -2.23 -7.72
C ASP A 20 -11.66 -3.27 -8.67
N MET A 21 -10.32 -3.42 -8.69
CA MET A 21 -9.63 -4.45 -9.46
C MET A 21 -9.87 -5.86 -8.90
N ILE A 22 -9.84 -6.00 -7.57
CA ILE A 22 -10.14 -7.26 -6.88
C ILE A 22 -11.59 -7.69 -7.10
N ASP A 23 -12.52 -6.75 -7.08
CA ASP A 23 -13.94 -7.05 -7.36
C ASP A 23 -14.15 -7.61 -8.78
N GLN A 24 -13.30 -7.19 -9.73
CA GLN A 24 -13.34 -7.68 -11.12
C GLN A 24 -12.59 -9.01 -11.30
N ASP A 25 -11.58 -9.28 -10.47
CA ASP A 25 -10.80 -10.51 -10.47
C ASP A 25 -10.51 -10.98 -9.03
N PRO A 26 -11.35 -11.86 -8.46
CA PRO A 26 -11.17 -12.32 -7.08
C PRO A 26 -9.85 -13.05 -6.82
N GLU A 27 -9.18 -13.62 -7.84
CA GLU A 27 -7.88 -14.28 -7.67
C GLU A 27 -6.77 -13.27 -7.34
N LEU A 28 -6.96 -11.99 -7.68
CA LEU A 28 -6.02 -10.92 -7.37
C LEU A 28 -5.91 -10.70 -5.85
N ALA A 29 -6.98 -10.92 -5.09
CA ALA A 29 -6.93 -10.85 -3.63
C ALA A 29 -6.05 -11.97 -3.03
N GLU A 30 -6.16 -13.20 -3.56
CA GLU A 30 -5.33 -14.31 -3.11
C GLU A 30 -3.86 -14.06 -3.41
N ARG A 31 -3.53 -13.60 -4.62
CA ARG A 31 -2.14 -13.27 -4.97
C ARG A 31 -1.59 -12.10 -4.16
N TYR A 32 -2.41 -11.07 -3.94
CA TYR A 32 -2.03 -9.95 -3.05
C TYR A 32 -1.70 -10.45 -1.66
N ALA A 33 -2.53 -11.34 -1.09
CA ALA A 33 -2.30 -11.91 0.22
C ALA A 33 -1.09 -12.85 0.28
N GLU A 34 -0.78 -13.59 -0.78
CA GLU A 34 0.42 -14.42 -0.86
C GLU A 34 1.71 -13.57 -0.90
N GLU A 35 1.71 -12.46 -1.64
CA GLU A 35 2.89 -11.59 -1.80
C GLU A 35 3.10 -10.68 -0.57
N MET A 36 2.01 -10.14 -0.03
CA MET A 36 2.05 -9.18 1.08
C MET A 36 1.94 -9.84 2.45
N GLY A 37 1.46 -11.09 2.51
CA GLY A 37 1.16 -11.81 3.75
C GLY A 37 -0.10 -11.33 4.47
N GLU A 38 -0.86 -10.42 3.85
CA GLU A 38 -1.98 -9.68 4.47
C GLU A 38 -3.08 -9.42 3.44
N GLN A 39 -4.33 -9.29 3.88
CA GLN A 39 -5.45 -8.99 2.98
C GLN A 39 -5.46 -7.49 2.60
N PRO A 40 -5.85 -7.14 1.36
CA PRO A 40 -5.95 -5.74 0.96
C PRO A 40 -6.98 -5.00 1.83
N GLY A 41 -6.58 -3.82 2.33
CA GLY A 41 -7.38 -3.03 3.27
C GLY A 41 -7.28 -3.46 4.73
N GLU A 42 -6.49 -4.47 5.08
CA GLU A 42 -6.15 -4.71 6.49
C GLU A 42 -5.30 -3.56 7.05
N VAL A 43 -5.67 -3.11 8.26
CA VAL A 43 -4.86 -2.18 9.01
C VAL A 43 -3.61 -2.92 9.48
N VAL A 44 -2.50 -2.70 8.79
CA VAL A 44 -1.20 -3.30 9.10
C VAL A 44 -0.70 -2.77 10.43
N TYR A 45 -0.79 -3.58 11.48
CA TYR A 45 -0.23 -3.22 12.78
C TYR A 45 1.27 -3.48 12.76
N LEU A 46 2.05 -2.44 12.45
CA LEU A 46 3.49 -2.55 12.52
C LEU A 46 3.93 -2.78 13.98
N PRO A 47 4.73 -3.81 14.28
CA PRO A 47 5.15 -4.15 15.65
C PRO A 47 5.96 -3.01 16.30
N ARG A 48 6.51 -2.12 15.49
CA ARG A 48 7.09 -0.84 15.89
C ARG A 48 6.95 0.16 14.76
N MET A 49 7.03 1.45 15.09
CA MET A 49 7.16 2.48 14.06
C MET A 49 8.45 2.25 13.23
N PRO A 50 8.38 2.32 11.90
CA PRO A 50 9.56 2.26 11.05
C PRO A 50 10.50 3.43 11.32
N THR A 51 11.81 3.21 11.19
CA THR A 51 12.82 4.26 11.28
C THR A 51 12.88 5.06 9.98
N LYS A 52 13.56 6.21 10.05
CA LYS A 52 13.78 7.05 8.87
C LYS A 52 14.54 6.31 7.76
N GLU A 53 15.57 5.52 8.11
CA GLU A 53 16.33 4.75 7.12
C GLU A 53 15.47 3.69 6.41
N GLU A 54 14.51 3.10 7.13
CA GLU A 54 13.57 2.12 6.57
C GLU A 54 12.64 2.77 5.54
N TRP A 55 12.17 3.99 5.84
CA TRP A 55 11.40 4.79 4.89
C TRP A 55 12.21 5.21 3.67
N ASP A 56 13.45 5.67 3.87
CA ASP A 56 14.33 6.08 2.77
C ASP A 56 14.65 4.91 1.84
N LEU A 57 14.81 3.70 2.38
CA LEU A 57 15.03 2.49 1.60
C LEU A 57 13.78 2.08 0.80
N ALA A 58 12.60 2.11 1.42
CA ALA A 58 11.34 1.81 0.75
C ALA A 58 11.09 2.79 -0.42
N LEU A 59 11.33 4.09 -0.18
CA LEU A 59 11.20 5.12 -1.21
C LEU A 59 12.17 4.90 -2.37
N LYS A 60 13.41 4.49 -2.08
CA LYS A 60 14.38 4.18 -3.13
C LYS A 60 13.91 3.03 -4.02
N ARG A 61 13.40 1.95 -3.42
CA ARG A 61 12.91 0.78 -4.16
C ARG A 61 11.70 1.10 -5.05
N SER A 62 10.76 1.91 -4.56
CA SER A 62 9.58 2.34 -5.34
C SER A 62 9.89 3.11 -6.63
N ARG A 63 11.14 3.56 -6.81
CA ARG A 63 11.60 4.33 -7.98
C ARG A 63 12.47 3.51 -8.93
N GLU A 64 12.82 2.28 -8.54
CA GLU A 64 13.65 1.37 -9.32
C GLU A 64 12.80 0.28 -10.04
N GLU A 65 11.50 0.22 -9.77
CA GLU A 65 10.46 -0.51 -10.51
C GLU A 65 9.72 0.40 -11.51
#